data_AF-A0A392VHX6-F1
#
_entry.id   AF-A0A392VHX6-F1
#
_cell.length_a   1.000
_cell.length_b   1.000
_cell.length_c   1.000
_cell.angle_alpha   90.00
_cell.angle_beta   90.00
_cell.angle_gamma   90.00
#
_symmetry.space_group_name_H-M   'P 1'
#
loop_
_entity.id
_entity.type
_entity.pdbx_description
1 polymer ?
#
loop_
_entity_poly.entity_id
_entity_poly.type
_entity_poly.pdbx_seq_one_letter_code
_entity_poly.pdbx_strand_id
1 'polypeptide(L)' 'MFIPEWKWDSIAIDFVSGLSRTSKGHDMIWVVVDRLTKSANFLAIKT' A
#
# COMPACT_ATOMS: atom_id res chain seq x y z
N MET A 1 8.22 18.65 -12.11
CA MET A 1 8.55 17.55 -11.19
C MET A 1 8.14 18.01 -9.80
N PHE A 2 7.13 17.41 -9.19
CA PHE A 2 6.69 17.77 -7.83
C PHE A 2 7.50 16.95 -6.83
N ILE A 3 8.21 17.62 -5.92
CA ILE A 3 8.93 16.99 -4.82
C ILE A 3 8.13 17.30 -3.56
N PRO A 4 7.56 16.29 -2.87
CA PRO A 4 6.87 16.51 -1.60
C PRO A 4 7.85 17.05 -0.55
N GLU A 5 7.40 17.99 0.28
CA GLU A 5 8.25 18.66 1.28
C GLU A 5 8.09 18.02 2.66
N TRP A 6 6.94 17.40 2.91
CA TRP A 6 6.59 16.80 4.19
C TRP A 6 6.08 15.36 4.06
N LYS A 7 6.15 14.63 5.18
CA LYS A 7 5.59 13.29 5.28
C LYS A 7 4.09 13.35 5.00
N TRP A 8 3.60 12.46 4.13
CA TRP A 8 2.22 12.37 3.69
C TRP A 8 1.73 13.42 2.67
N ASP A 9 2.60 14.33 2.21
CA ASP A 9 2.23 15.29 1.15
C ASP A 9 1.95 14.62 -0.19
N SER A 10 2.56 13.47 -0.45
CA SER A 10 2.34 12.70 -1.65
C SER A 10 2.33 11.22 -1.34
N ILE A 11 1.12 10.66 -1.38
CA ILE A 11 0.87 9.24 -1.13
C ILE A 11 0.51 8.57 -2.46
N ALA A 12 1.12 7.42 -2.74
CA ALA A 12 0.63 6.50 -3.76
C ALA A 12 -0.13 5.37 -3.07
N ILE A 13 -1.30 5.04 -3.60
CA ILE A 13 -2.11 3.91 -3.13
C ILE A 13 -2.26 2.96 -4.32
N ASP A 14 -1.98 1.68 -4.07
CA ASP A 14 -2.20 0.61 -5.05
C ASP A 14 -2.69 -0.65 -4.33
N PHE A 15 -3.21 -1.60 -5.09
CA PHE A 15 -3.64 -2.88 -4.55
C PHE A 15 -3.24 -4.05 -5.43
N VAL A 16 -2.96 -5.18 -4.78
CA VAL A 16 -2.73 -6.45 -5.44
C VAL A 16 -3.83 -7.41 -5.01
N SER A 17 -4.64 -7.86 -5.98
CA SER A 17 -5.70 -8.85 -5.80
C SER A 17 -5.38 -10.14 -6.55
N GLY A 18 -6.17 -11.20 -6.32
CA GLY A 18 -5.95 -12.50 -6.95
C GLY A 18 -4.82 -13.32 -6.31
N LEU A 19 -4.43 -13.00 -5.08
CA LEU A 19 -3.46 -13.80 -4.33
C LEU A 19 -4.10 -15.08 -3.81
N SER A 20 -3.29 -16.12 -3.63
CA SER A 20 -3.73 -17.33 -2.94
C SER A 20 -4.18 -16.98 -1.52
N ARG A 21 -5.38 -17.41 -1.15
CA ARG A 21 -6.00 -17.03 0.11
C ARG A 21 -5.21 -17.60 1.30
N THR A 22 -4.84 -16.73 2.24
CA THR A 22 -4.16 -17.13 3.48
C THR A 22 -5.09 -17.96 4.39
N SER A 23 -4.54 -18.66 5.39
CA SER A 23 -5.33 -19.40 6.39
C SER A 23 -6.33 -18.50 7.15
N LYS A 24 -6.01 -17.22 7.28
CA LYS A 24 -6.89 -16.21 7.89
C LYS A 24 -7.92 -15.63 6.92
N GLY A 25 -7.91 -16.00 5.64
CA GLY A 25 -8.88 -15.56 4.64
C GLY A 25 -8.49 -14.32 3.83
N HIS A 26 -7.29 -13.75 4.01
CA HIS A 26 -6.83 -12.62 3.19
C HIS A 26 -6.38 -13.09 1.81
N ASP A 27 -6.79 -12.37 0.77
CA ASP A 27 -6.55 -12.63 -0.66
C ASP A 27 -6.12 -11.36 -1.42
N MET A 28 -5.98 -10.25 -0.71
CA MET A 28 -5.61 -8.96 -1.27
C MET A 28 -4.64 -8.22 -0.35
N ILE A 29 -3.76 -7.42 -0.94
CA ILE A 29 -2.86 -6.52 -0.22
C ILE A 29 -3.09 -5.10 -0.72
N TRP A 30 -3.32 -4.16 0.21
CA TRP A 30 -3.26 -2.73 -0.06
C TRP A 30 -1.87 -2.21 0.25
N VAL A 31 -1.32 -1.42 -0.67
CA VAL A 31 -0.01 -0.81 -0.56
C VAL A 31 -0.19 0.69 -0.47
N VAL A 32 0.30 1.28 0.62
CA VAL A 32 0.32 2.74 0.82
C VAL A 32 1.77 3.18 0.87
N VAL A 33 2.19 3.99 -0.10
CA VAL A 33 3.57 4.44 -0.24
C VAL A 33 3.66 5.94 0.00
N ASP A 34 4.46 6.36 0.97
CA ASP A 34 4.85 7.76 1.13
C ASP A 34 6.00 8.07 0.16
N ARG A 35 5.73 8.91 -0.85
CA ARG A 35 6.68 9.13 -1.95
C ARG A 35 7.94 9.88 -1.51
N LEU A 36 7.88 10.61 -0.39
CA LEU A 36 9.01 11.34 0.19
C LEU A 36 10.00 10.38 0.88
N THR A 37 9.52 9.62 1.87
CA THR A 37 10.36 8.68 2.65
C THR A 37 10.64 7.36 1.94
N LYS A 38 9.93 7.08 0.83
CA LYS A 38 9.93 5.77 0.15
C LYS A 38 9.50 4.62 1.08
N SER A 39 8.82 4.93 2.19
CA SER A 39 8.25 3.92 3.07
C SER A 39 6.95 3.37 2.48
N ALA A 40 6.74 2.06 2.63
CA ALA A 40 5.55 1.37 2.16
C ALA A 40 4.90 0.61 3.31
N ASN A 41 3.60 0.83 3.46
CA ASN A 41 2.76 0.12 4.44
C ASN A 41 1.87 -0.88 3.69
N PHE A 42 1.93 -2.14 4.12
CA PHE A 42 1.15 -3.22 3.55
C PHE A 42 0.01 -3.59 4.49
N LEU A 43 -1.21 -3.59 3.98
CA LEU A 43 -2.40 -4.00 4.71
C LEU A 43 -2.99 -5.23 4.02
N ALA A 44 -3.08 -6.34 4.75
CA ALA A 44 -3.75 -7.53 4.27
C ALA A 44 -5.27 -7.34 4.38
N ILE A 45 -5.97 -7.53 3.27
CA ILE A 45 -7.43 -7.39 3.17
C ILE A 45 -8.04 -8.75 2.89
N LYS A 46 -9.21 -9.00 3.49
CA LYS A 46 -10.08 -10.13 3.17
C LYS A 46 -11.24 -9.57 2.36
N THR A 47 -11.41 -10.05 1.14
CA THR A 47 -12.61 -9.77 0.36
C THR A 47 -13.79 -10.65 0.80
#